data_AF-A0A843R289-F1
#
_entry.id   AF-A0A843R289-F1
#
_cell.length_a   1.000
_cell.length_b   1.000
_cell.length_c   1.000
_cell.angle_alpha   90.00
_cell.angle_beta   90.00
_cell.angle_gamma   90.00
#
_symmetry.space_group_name_H-M   'P 1'
#
loop_
_entity.id
_entity.type
_entity.pdbx_description
1 polymer ?
#
loop_
_entity_poly.entity_id
_entity_poly.type
_entity_poly.pdbx_seq_one_letter_code
_entity_poly.pdbx_strand_id
1 'polypeptide(L)'
;MQAQPEKKRHRFKMPSAFTILFIIIIIIAVLSWFIPAGKYSTDSSGNLIANTYHTVKSNPQGLWDVVMSPVYGMVGDKNTDGAISVSLFILVIGGFLGVVNKTKALDAGISSIVNRYKGREKVLIPILMTLFALGGSTYGMAEETVAFYPLLIPVMMACGFDSIVAVALALVGTSVGNMASTVNPFATGVASQTLGISPGDGLVSRIIFFVIVDVIAIAFVMRYGTKIQKDPTKSYVYAQRKEDWKSFNIDERTNDVEPMTGRQKAVI
;
A
#
# COMPACT_ATOMS: atom_id res chain seq x y z
N MET A 1 17.98 22.23 -44.03
CA MET A 1 18.45 20.99 -43.36
C MET A 1 17.22 20.13 -43.06
N GLN A 2 17.10 18.99 -43.72
CA GLN A 2 16.03 18.02 -43.45
C GLN A 2 16.33 17.30 -42.13
N ALA A 3 15.35 17.27 -41.23
CA ALA A 3 15.47 16.53 -39.97
C ALA A 3 15.55 15.03 -40.26
N GLN A 4 16.63 14.38 -39.83
CA GLN A 4 16.77 12.92 -39.91
C GLN A 4 15.72 12.25 -39.00
N PRO A 5 15.14 11.11 -39.42
CA PRO A 5 14.19 10.39 -38.60
C PRO A 5 14.89 9.79 -37.38
N GLU A 6 14.39 10.08 -36.17
CA GLU A 6 14.87 9.45 -34.94
C GLU A 6 14.78 7.93 -35.04
N LYS A 7 15.92 7.23 -34.90
CA LYS A 7 15.95 5.78 -34.70
C LYS A 7 15.16 5.44 -33.45
N LYS A 8 13.98 4.82 -33.61
CA LYS A 8 13.21 4.21 -32.53
C LYS A 8 14.09 3.18 -31.81
N ARG A 9 14.73 3.58 -30.72
CA ARG A 9 15.37 2.65 -29.79
C ARG A 9 14.25 1.78 -29.23
N HIS A 10 14.38 0.46 -29.34
CA HIS A 10 13.50 -0.47 -28.64
C HIS A 10 13.66 -0.21 -27.14
N ARG A 11 12.77 0.63 -26.58
CA ARG A 11 12.65 0.81 -25.15
C ARG A 11 12.17 -0.53 -24.60
N PHE A 12 13.02 -1.17 -23.81
CA PHE A 12 12.61 -2.32 -23.01
C PHE A 12 11.38 -1.90 -22.19
N LYS A 13 10.21 -2.38 -22.59
CA LYS A 13 8.99 -2.21 -21.81
C LYS A 13 9.01 -3.29 -20.76
N MET A 14 8.97 -2.88 -19.50
CA MET A 14 8.83 -3.82 -18.40
C MET A 14 7.61 -4.72 -18.69
N PRO A 15 7.75 -6.05 -18.58
CA PRO A 15 6.62 -6.96 -18.75
C PRO A 15 5.53 -6.63 -17.74
N SER A 16 4.27 -6.97 -18.07
CA SER A 16 3.18 -6.82 -17.10
C SER A 16 3.44 -7.64 -15.84
N ALA A 17 2.86 -7.25 -14.71
CA ALA A 17 2.95 -8.02 -13.47
C ALA A 17 2.53 -9.49 -13.68
N PHE A 18 1.47 -9.74 -14.46
CA PHE A 18 1.04 -11.09 -14.82
C PHE A 18 2.12 -11.87 -15.60
N THR A 19 2.81 -11.21 -16.53
CA THR A 19 3.90 -11.83 -17.28
C THR A 19 5.05 -12.22 -16.36
N ILE A 20 5.42 -11.33 -15.43
CA ILE A 20 6.49 -11.59 -14.46
C ILE A 20 6.11 -12.78 -13.57
N LEU A 21 4.90 -12.78 -13.02
CA LEU A 21 4.41 -13.88 -12.18
C LEU A 21 4.39 -15.23 -12.93
N PHE A 22 3.95 -15.24 -14.19
CA PHE A 22 3.94 -16.46 -15.00
C PHE A 22 5.36 -16.98 -15.28
N ILE A 23 6.31 -16.08 -15.57
CA ILE A 23 7.73 -16.43 -15.73
C ILE A 23 8.28 -17.04 -14.44
N ILE A 24 7.95 -16.47 -13.28
CA ILE A 24 8.38 -17.00 -11.97
C ILE A 24 7.83 -18.42 -11.76
N ILE A 25 6.55 -18.66 -12.06
CA ILE A 25 5.93 -19.99 -11.96
C ILE A 25 6.70 -21.01 -12.81
N ILE A 26 7.00 -20.67 -14.07
CA ILE A 26 7.75 -21.54 -14.97
C ILE A 26 9.14 -21.84 -14.41
N ILE A 27 9.85 -20.81 -13.93
CA ILE A 27 11.19 -20.97 -13.37
C ILE A 27 11.15 -21.90 -12.15
N ILE A 28 10.22 -21.68 -11.21
CA ILE A 28 10.07 -22.52 -10.01
C ILE A 28 9.72 -23.97 -10.40
N ALA A 29 8.83 -24.15 -11.38
CA ALA A 29 8.47 -25.48 -11.87
C ALA A 29 9.69 -26.21 -12.47
N VAL A 30 10.50 -25.54 -13.29
CA VAL A 30 11.75 -26.13 -13.82
C VAL A 30 12.73 -26.45 -12.70
N LEU A 31 12.91 -25.55 -11.74
CA LEU A 31 13.80 -25.77 -10.60
C LEU A 31 13.39 -26.97 -9.75
N SER A 32 12.09 -27.30 -9.67
CA SER A 32 11.61 -28.48 -8.93
C SER A 32 12.14 -29.82 -9.43
N TRP A 33 12.70 -29.87 -10.64
CA TRP A 33 13.34 -31.06 -11.21
C TRP A 33 14.80 -31.23 -10.75
N PHE A 34 15.46 -30.12 -10.42
CA PHE A 34 16.88 -30.11 -10.07
C PHE A 34 17.11 -29.96 -8.57
N ILE A 35 16.23 -29.26 -7.87
CA ILE A 35 16.34 -28.97 -6.44
C ILE A 35 15.53 -30.02 -5.66
N PRO A 36 16.17 -30.87 -4.84
CA PRO A 36 15.47 -31.85 -4.03
C PRO A 36 14.57 -31.16 -3.00
N ALA A 37 13.36 -31.68 -2.83
CA ALA A 37 12.45 -31.22 -1.80
C ALA A 37 13.00 -31.61 -0.41
N GLY A 38 12.82 -30.74 0.58
CA GLY A 38 13.23 -31.01 1.96
C GLY A 38 12.23 -30.50 2.98
N LYS A 39 12.23 -31.12 4.15
CA LYS A 39 11.31 -30.84 5.25
C LYS A 39 12.04 -30.92 6.59
N TYR A 40 11.58 -30.14 7.56
CA TYR A 40 11.99 -30.26 8.96
C TYR A 40 11.01 -31.16 9.70
N SER A 41 11.50 -31.91 10.69
CA SER A 41 10.63 -32.69 11.58
C SER A 41 9.85 -31.75 12.49
N THR A 42 8.63 -32.16 12.85
CA THR A 42 7.75 -31.45 13.79
C THR A 42 7.65 -32.21 15.10
N ASP A 43 7.57 -31.50 16.23
CA ASP A 43 7.23 -32.09 17.51
C ASP A 43 5.72 -32.45 17.61
N SER A 44 5.29 -32.98 18.76
CA SER A 44 3.88 -33.31 19.03
C SER A 44 2.94 -32.10 19.01
N SER A 45 3.49 -30.90 19.10
CA SER A 45 2.76 -29.62 19.09
C SER A 45 2.78 -28.96 17.70
N GLY A 46 3.45 -29.57 16.72
CA GLY A 46 3.56 -29.05 15.35
C GLY A 46 4.73 -28.08 15.12
N ASN A 47 5.59 -27.83 16.11
CA ASN A 47 6.71 -26.91 15.97
C ASN A 47 7.88 -27.55 15.21
N LEU A 48 8.54 -26.77 14.34
CA LEU A 48 9.71 -27.24 13.58
C LEU A 48 10.93 -27.43 14.50
N ILE A 49 11.58 -28.59 14.40
CA ILE A 49 12.76 -28.93 15.20
C ILE A 49 14.03 -28.51 14.43
N ALA A 50 14.85 -27.63 15.03
CA ALA A 50 16.11 -27.20 14.44
C ALA A 50 17.07 -28.37 14.15
N ASN A 51 17.90 -28.27 13.11
CA ASN A 51 18.85 -29.30 12.66
C ASN A 51 18.24 -30.65 12.26
N THR A 52 16.93 -30.72 11.97
CA THR A 52 16.26 -31.96 11.51
C THR A 52 15.89 -31.95 10.02
N TYR A 53 16.49 -31.03 9.27
CA TYR A 53 16.26 -30.96 7.83
C TYR A 53 16.66 -32.27 7.17
N HIS A 54 15.73 -32.85 6.40
CA HIS A 54 15.98 -34.03 5.59
C HIS A 54 15.29 -33.89 4.23
N THR A 55 15.88 -34.51 3.23
CA THR A 55 15.30 -34.57 1.89
C THR A 55 14.13 -35.54 1.86
N VAL A 56 13.07 -35.18 1.14
CA VAL A 56 11.90 -36.02 0.93
C VAL A 56 11.83 -36.48 -0.53
N LYS A 57 10.90 -37.40 -0.82
CA LYS A 57 10.68 -37.88 -2.19
C LYS A 57 10.40 -36.69 -3.12
N SER A 58 11.17 -36.60 -4.20
CA SER A 58 11.01 -35.53 -5.20
C SER A 58 9.61 -35.58 -5.83
N ASN A 59 9.01 -34.40 -6.01
CA ASN A 59 7.70 -34.20 -6.63
C ASN A 59 7.81 -33.09 -7.69
N PRO A 60 8.42 -33.38 -8.86
CA PRO A 60 8.64 -32.39 -9.90
C PRO A 60 7.30 -31.90 -10.47
N GLN A 61 7.20 -30.60 -10.69
CA GLN A 61 5.99 -29.96 -11.21
C GLN A 61 5.86 -30.19 -12.72
N GLY A 62 4.66 -30.56 -13.16
CA GLY A 62 4.32 -30.78 -14.56
C GLY A 62 3.74 -29.54 -15.24
N LEU A 63 3.46 -29.67 -16.53
CA LEU A 63 2.85 -28.60 -17.33
C LEU A 63 1.47 -28.19 -16.79
N TRP A 64 0.69 -29.16 -16.30
CA TRP A 64 -0.63 -28.89 -15.73
C TRP A 64 -0.55 -28.08 -14.44
N ASP A 65 0.43 -28.37 -13.58
CA ASP A 65 0.66 -27.64 -12.33
C ASP A 65 1.01 -26.18 -12.60
N VAL A 66 1.82 -25.92 -13.64
CA VAL A 66 2.16 -24.55 -14.10
C VAL A 66 0.92 -23.80 -14.58
N VAL A 67 0.05 -24.44 -15.35
CA VAL A 67 -1.16 -23.80 -15.89
C VAL A 67 -2.21 -23.59 -14.80
N MET A 68 -2.32 -24.51 -13.85
CA MET A 68 -3.29 -24.43 -12.76
C MET A 68 -2.81 -23.64 -11.55
N SER A 69 -1.51 -23.35 -11.42
CA SER A 69 -0.99 -22.61 -10.26
C SER A 69 -1.67 -21.25 -10.03
N PRO A 70 -2.08 -20.45 -11.03
CA PRO A 70 -2.81 -19.21 -10.77
C PRO A 70 -4.23 -19.48 -10.23
N VAL A 71 -4.86 -20.57 -10.67
CA VAL A 71 -6.19 -20.99 -10.20
C VAL A 71 -6.11 -21.48 -8.75
N TYR A 72 -5.14 -22.34 -8.44
CA TYR A 72 -4.90 -22.80 -7.06
C TYR A 72 -4.43 -21.67 -6.16
N GLY A 73 -3.60 -20.74 -6.64
CA GLY A 73 -3.24 -19.55 -5.87
C GLY A 73 -4.45 -18.65 -5.55
N MET A 74 -5.43 -18.58 -6.45
CA MET A 74 -6.65 -17.79 -6.24
C MET A 74 -7.65 -18.50 -5.33
N VAL A 75 -8.02 -19.74 -5.64
CA VAL A 75 -9.14 -20.45 -4.98
C VAL A 75 -8.67 -21.34 -3.82
N GLY A 76 -7.39 -21.70 -3.80
CA GLY A 76 -6.83 -22.69 -2.90
C GLY A 76 -6.97 -24.11 -3.44
N ASP A 77 -6.27 -25.03 -2.79
CA ASP A 77 -6.39 -26.48 -2.98
C ASP A 77 -6.22 -27.19 -1.63
N LYS A 78 -6.03 -28.51 -1.65
CA LYS A 78 -5.77 -29.30 -0.43
C LYS A 78 -4.46 -28.97 0.28
N ASN A 79 -3.54 -28.27 -0.38
CA ASN A 79 -2.18 -27.99 0.10
C ASN A 79 -1.91 -26.49 0.33
N THR A 80 -2.76 -25.59 -0.18
CA THR A 80 -2.52 -24.15 -0.18
C THR A 80 -3.83 -23.39 -0.04
N ASP A 81 -3.84 -22.40 0.84
CA ASP A 81 -4.99 -21.50 1.02
C ASP A 81 -5.14 -20.56 -0.18
N GLY A 82 -6.39 -20.24 -0.53
CA GLY A 82 -6.69 -19.34 -1.64
C GLY A 82 -6.58 -17.86 -1.27
N ALA A 83 -6.03 -17.06 -2.18
CA ALA A 83 -6.00 -15.59 -2.07
C ALA A 83 -7.35 -14.90 -2.35
N ILE A 84 -8.43 -15.66 -2.55
CA ILE A 84 -9.77 -15.14 -2.85
C ILE A 84 -10.30 -14.21 -1.75
N SER A 85 -9.96 -14.46 -0.49
CA SER A 85 -10.35 -13.60 0.64
C SER A 85 -9.81 -12.17 0.49
N VAL A 86 -8.56 -12.02 0.06
CA VAL A 86 -7.93 -10.72 -0.24
C VAL A 86 -8.63 -10.05 -1.42
N SER A 87 -8.95 -10.82 -2.47
CA SER A 87 -9.65 -10.28 -3.66
C SER A 87 -11.05 -9.75 -3.31
N LEU A 88 -11.82 -10.51 -2.51
CA LEU A 88 -13.13 -10.11 -2.03
C LEU A 88 -13.05 -8.88 -1.12
N PHE A 89 -12.06 -8.83 -0.23
CA PHE A 89 -11.82 -7.69 0.65
C PHE A 89 -11.57 -6.40 -0.15
N ILE A 90 -10.67 -6.44 -1.14
CA ILE A 90 -10.40 -5.29 -2.02
C ILE A 90 -11.66 -4.88 -2.81
N LEU A 91 -12.43 -5.85 -3.30
CA LEU A 91 -13.69 -5.58 -4.01
C LEU A 91 -14.71 -4.85 -3.11
N VAL A 92 -14.87 -5.32 -1.87
CA VAL A 92 -15.79 -4.71 -0.89
C VAL A 92 -15.35 -3.29 -0.53
N ILE A 93 -14.05 -3.07 -0.30
CA ILE A 93 -13.49 -1.73 -0.05
C ILE A 93 -13.74 -0.81 -1.26
N GLY A 94 -13.48 -1.30 -2.47
CA GLY A 94 -13.78 -0.56 -3.71
C GLY A 94 -15.27 -0.18 -3.81
N GLY A 95 -16.17 -1.10 -3.46
CA GLY A 95 -17.61 -0.85 -3.40
C GLY A 95 -17.99 0.21 -2.35
N PHE A 96 -17.47 0.10 -1.13
CA PHE A 96 -17.66 1.07 -0.06
C PHE A 96 -17.21 2.47 -0.51
N LEU A 97 -16.00 2.59 -1.07
CA LEU A 97 -15.49 3.86 -1.56
C LEU A 97 -16.30 4.40 -2.74
N GLY A 98 -16.83 3.54 -3.60
CA GLY A 98 -17.78 3.91 -4.64
C GLY A 98 -19.03 4.59 -4.06
N VAL A 99 -19.60 4.01 -3.00
CA VAL A 99 -20.75 4.60 -2.28
C VAL A 99 -20.37 5.94 -1.64
N VAL A 100 -19.24 5.99 -0.93
CA VAL A 100 -18.79 7.21 -0.23
C VAL A 100 -18.46 8.34 -1.22
N ASN A 101 -17.87 8.04 -2.38
CA ASN A 101 -17.65 9.02 -3.44
C ASN A 101 -18.99 9.50 -4.02
N LYS A 102 -19.98 8.61 -4.17
CA LYS A 102 -21.31 8.99 -4.66
C LYS A 102 -22.05 9.92 -3.69
N THR A 103 -21.84 9.77 -2.38
CA THR A 103 -22.47 10.63 -1.36
C THR A 103 -21.80 11.99 -1.18
N LYS A 104 -20.67 12.25 -1.86
CA LYS A 104 -19.82 13.45 -1.66
C LYS A 104 -19.37 13.64 -0.21
N ALA A 105 -19.49 12.61 0.64
CA ALA A 105 -19.12 12.71 2.05
C ALA A 105 -17.61 12.95 2.18
N LEU A 106 -16.83 12.34 1.30
CA LEU A 106 -15.39 12.56 1.18
C LEU A 106 -15.05 13.98 0.73
N ASP A 107 -15.74 14.52 -0.29
CA ASP A 107 -15.54 15.90 -0.74
C ASP A 107 -15.87 16.91 0.37
N ALA A 108 -16.98 16.72 1.10
CA ALA A 108 -17.34 17.56 2.25
C ALA A 108 -16.33 17.45 3.40
N GLY A 109 -15.80 16.25 3.66
CA GLY A 109 -14.75 16.01 4.64
C GLY A 109 -13.44 16.73 4.30
N ILE A 110 -13.03 16.68 3.02
CA ILE A 110 -11.89 17.44 2.49
C ILE A 110 -12.09 18.93 2.72
N SER A 111 -13.20 19.47 2.22
CA SER A 111 -13.47 20.91 2.29
C SER A 111 -13.50 21.41 3.73
N SER A 112 -14.00 20.56 4.65
CA SER A 112 -13.96 20.81 6.10
C SER A 112 -12.53 20.84 6.66
N ILE A 113 -11.68 19.86 6.31
CA ILE A 113 -10.28 19.81 6.76
C ILE A 113 -9.48 20.99 6.18
N VAL A 114 -9.58 21.23 4.87
CA VAL A 114 -8.88 22.35 4.20
C VAL A 114 -9.26 23.67 4.85
N ASN A 115 -10.55 23.93 5.06
CA ASN A 115 -10.99 25.17 5.71
C ASN A 115 -10.57 25.26 7.18
N ARG A 116 -10.62 24.15 7.92
CA ARG A 116 -10.24 24.10 9.34
C ARG A 116 -8.74 24.32 9.55
N TYR A 117 -7.91 23.92 8.59
CA TYR A 117 -6.45 24.01 8.67
C TYR A 117 -5.85 25.11 7.77
N LYS A 118 -6.67 26.03 7.24
CA LYS A 118 -6.17 27.26 6.59
C LYS A 118 -5.19 28.01 7.51
N GLY A 119 -3.97 28.24 7.03
CA GLY A 119 -2.87 28.86 7.77
C GLY A 119 -2.06 27.90 8.67
N ARG A 120 -2.41 26.60 8.72
CA ARG A 120 -1.71 25.55 9.49
C ARG A 120 -1.53 24.26 8.69
N GLU A 121 -1.39 24.37 7.38
CA GLU A 121 -1.41 23.25 6.43
C GLU A 121 -0.29 22.23 6.71
N LYS A 122 0.86 22.68 7.23
CA LYS A 122 1.98 21.81 7.60
C LYS A 122 1.61 20.77 8.66
N VAL A 123 0.60 21.04 9.48
CA VAL A 123 0.12 20.11 10.52
C VAL A 123 -0.65 18.93 9.91
N LEU A 124 -1.12 19.04 8.66
CA LEU A 124 -1.80 17.94 7.97
C LEU A 124 -0.85 16.77 7.70
N ILE A 125 0.43 17.03 7.44
CA ILE A 125 1.41 15.97 7.15
C ILE A 125 1.55 15.00 8.33
N PRO A 126 1.90 15.42 9.56
CA PRO A 126 2.02 14.49 10.69
C PRO A 126 0.69 13.79 11.01
N ILE A 127 -0.43 14.50 10.98
CA ILE A 127 -1.74 13.91 11.30
C ILE A 127 -2.09 12.79 10.30
N LEU A 128 -2.00 13.08 9.00
CA LEU A 128 -2.37 12.13 7.96
C LEU A 128 -1.37 10.97 7.89
N MET A 129 -0.07 11.23 8.02
CA MET A 129 0.94 10.17 8.04
C MET A 129 0.75 9.22 9.21
N THR A 130 0.55 9.73 10.43
CA THR A 130 0.29 8.87 11.59
C THR A 130 -1.00 8.06 11.40
N LEU A 131 -2.05 8.65 10.81
CA LEU A 131 -3.28 7.92 10.51
C LEU A 131 -3.06 6.77 9.51
N PHE A 132 -2.32 7.01 8.43
CA PHE A 132 -1.94 5.97 7.48
C PHE A 132 -1.00 4.92 8.11
N ALA A 133 -0.04 5.36 8.93
CA ALA A 133 0.86 4.47 9.65
C ALA A 133 0.10 3.56 10.63
N LEU A 134 -0.92 4.07 11.32
CA LEU A 134 -1.80 3.25 12.14
C LEU A 134 -2.56 2.22 11.29
N GLY A 135 -3.08 2.61 10.12
CA GLY A 135 -3.71 1.67 9.18
C GLY A 135 -2.76 0.54 8.74
N GLY A 136 -1.54 0.89 8.35
CA GLY A 136 -0.49 -0.08 8.01
C GLY A 136 -0.11 -0.98 9.19
N SER A 137 0.04 -0.42 10.38
CA SER A 137 0.51 -1.16 11.56
C SER A 137 -0.54 -2.09 12.17
N THR A 138 -1.82 -1.78 11.99
CA THR A 138 -2.92 -2.51 12.65
C THR A 138 -3.56 -3.57 11.76
N TYR A 139 -3.87 -3.26 10.51
CA TYR A 139 -4.52 -4.20 9.59
C TYR A 139 -3.80 -4.36 8.26
N GLY A 140 -2.62 -3.76 8.09
CA GLY A 140 -1.81 -3.97 6.90
C GLY A 140 -2.22 -3.16 5.68
N MET A 141 -2.81 -1.98 5.89
CA MET A 141 -3.37 -1.09 4.86
C MET A 141 -2.39 -0.70 3.73
N ALA A 142 -2.13 -1.55 2.74
CA ALA A 142 -1.24 -1.21 1.63
C ALA A 142 -2.05 -0.94 0.36
N GLU A 143 -2.94 -1.86 -0.01
CA GLU A 143 -3.71 -1.83 -1.25
C GLU A 143 -4.78 -0.75 -1.24
N GLU A 144 -5.35 -0.42 -0.08
CA GLU A 144 -6.43 0.55 0.08
C GLU A 144 -5.95 1.99 -0.14
N THR A 145 -4.65 2.24 0.00
CA THR A 145 -4.07 3.59 -0.15
C THR A 145 -4.35 4.21 -1.50
N VAL A 146 -4.43 3.39 -2.56
CA VAL A 146 -4.68 3.84 -3.93
C VAL A 146 -5.97 4.63 -4.03
N ALA A 147 -6.96 4.21 -3.27
CA ALA A 147 -8.27 4.83 -3.25
C ALA A 147 -8.30 6.21 -2.56
N PHE A 148 -7.30 6.51 -1.72
CA PHE A 148 -7.17 7.81 -1.09
C PHE A 148 -6.42 8.81 -1.98
N TYR A 149 -5.71 8.42 -3.04
CA TYR A 149 -4.97 9.38 -3.88
C TYR A 149 -5.86 10.41 -4.59
N PRO A 150 -7.01 10.05 -5.19
CA PRO A 150 -7.93 11.04 -5.76
C PRO A 150 -8.45 12.05 -4.73
N LEU A 151 -8.40 11.71 -3.45
CA LEU A 151 -8.78 12.55 -2.32
C LEU A 151 -7.62 13.44 -1.87
N LEU A 152 -6.47 12.84 -1.56
CA LEU A 152 -5.33 13.50 -0.93
C LEU A 152 -4.64 14.48 -1.88
N ILE A 153 -4.56 14.14 -3.17
CA ILE A 153 -3.86 14.98 -4.16
C ILE A 153 -4.47 16.39 -4.24
N PRO A 154 -5.79 16.57 -4.52
CA PRO A 154 -6.36 17.90 -4.56
C PRO A 154 -6.28 18.64 -3.21
N VAL A 155 -6.44 17.95 -2.07
CA VAL A 155 -6.30 18.54 -0.72
C VAL A 155 -4.92 19.16 -0.53
N MET A 156 -3.88 18.35 -0.74
CA MET A 156 -2.51 18.77 -0.46
C MET A 156 -2.04 19.82 -1.46
N MET A 157 -2.44 19.71 -2.72
CA MET A 157 -2.15 20.73 -3.73
C MET A 157 -2.85 22.06 -3.42
N ALA A 158 -4.10 22.05 -2.96
CA ALA A 158 -4.81 23.25 -2.49
C ALA A 158 -4.13 23.91 -1.29
N CYS A 159 -3.49 23.11 -0.42
CA CYS A 159 -2.67 23.57 0.69
C CYS A 159 -1.27 24.10 0.29
N GLY A 160 -0.97 24.18 -1.02
CA GLY A 160 0.29 24.68 -1.55
C GLY A 160 1.39 23.62 -1.70
N PHE A 161 1.10 22.35 -1.42
CA PHE A 161 2.03 21.24 -1.67
C PHE A 161 1.93 20.76 -3.13
N ASP A 162 2.53 19.62 -3.45
CA ASP A 162 2.43 18.94 -4.75
C ASP A 162 1.82 17.53 -4.62
N SER A 163 1.57 16.90 -5.76
CA SER A 163 1.04 15.53 -5.87
C SER A 163 1.98 14.50 -5.22
N ILE A 164 3.29 14.73 -5.21
CA ILE A 164 4.26 13.84 -4.52
C ILE A 164 4.03 13.86 -3.01
N VAL A 165 3.82 15.02 -2.38
CA VAL A 165 3.52 15.08 -0.95
C VAL A 165 2.26 14.27 -0.64
N ALA A 166 1.20 14.44 -1.43
CA ALA A 166 -0.04 13.69 -1.24
C ALA A 166 0.15 12.17 -1.34
N VAL A 167 0.90 11.71 -2.35
CA VAL A 167 1.22 10.28 -2.50
C VAL A 167 2.08 9.80 -1.35
N ALA A 168 3.07 10.59 -0.91
CA ALA A 168 3.95 10.25 0.19
C ALA A 168 3.22 10.10 1.52
N LEU A 169 2.18 10.89 1.79
CA LEU A 169 1.37 10.75 3.02
C LEU A 169 0.83 9.33 3.19
N ALA A 170 0.19 8.81 2.14
CA ALA A 170 -0.39 7.48 2.14
C ALA A 170 0.68 6.40 1.95
N LEU A 171 1.52 6.51 0.93
CA LEU A 171 2.51 5.47 0.61
C LEU A 171 3.55 5.29 1.71
N VAL A 172 4.19 6.37 2.16
CA VAL A 172 5.24 6.28 3.19
C VAL A 172 4.62 5.97 4.54
N GLY A 173 3.51 6.64 4.90
CA GLY A 173 2.80 6.40 6.16
C GLY A 173 2.43 4.92 6.33
N THR A 174 1.71 4.35 5.37
CA THR A 174 1.33 2.93 5.43
C THR A 174 2.53 1.99 5.37
N SER A 175 3.56 2.30 4.60
CA SER A 175 4.79 1.49 4.53
C SER A 175 5.51 1.42 5.87
N VAL A 176 5.68 2.54 6.58
CA VAL A 176 6.33 2.53 7.90
C VAL A 176 5.45 1.89 8.97
N GLY A 177 4.12 2.05 8.86
CA GLY A 177 3.17 1.30 9.66
C GLY A 177 3.32 -0.21 9.50
N ASN A 178 3.34 -0.68 8.25
CA ASN A 178 3.60 -2.08 7.90
C ASN A 178 4.96 -2.56 8.38
N MET A 179 6.00 -1.72 8.29
CA MET A 179 7.33 -2.06 8.79
C MET A 179 7.32 -2.29 10.31
N ALA A 180 6.55 -1.52 11.07
CA ALA A 180 6.46 -1.69 12.53
C ALA A 180 5.49 -2.81 12.97
N SER A 181 4.41 -3.03 12.22
CA SER A 181 3.46 -4.13 12.38
C SER A 181 3.09 -4.44 13.85
N THR A 182 2.58 -3.44 14.57
CA THR A 182 2.23 -3.61 15.99
C THR A 182 1.24 -4.75 16.22
N VAL A 183 0.17 -4.84 15.45
CA VAL A 183 -0.82 -5.93 15.54
C VAL A 183 -1.30 -6.43 14.18
N ASN A 184 -0.58 -6.06 13.11
CA ASN A 184 -0.89 -6.43 11.74
C ASN A 184 -1.07 -7.96 11.59
N PRO A 185 -2.27 -8.44 11.19
CA PRO A 185 -2.56 -9.86 11.08
C PRO A 185 -1.78 -10.54 9.96
N PHE A 186 -1.39 -9.80 8.90
CA PHE A 186 -0.67 -10.32 7.75
C PHE A 186 0.83 -10.47 7.98
N ALA A 187 1.38 -9.79 8.98
CA ALA A 187 2.80 -9.85 9.33
C ALA A 187 2.98 -10.50 10.71
N THR A 188 2.73 -9.74 11.78
CA THR A 188 2.94 -10.21 13.14
C THR A 188 1.96 -11.32 13.52
N GLY A 189 0.72 -11.29 13.04
CA GLY A 189 -0.25 -12.36 13.25
C GLY A 189 0.26 -13.70 12.73
N VAL A 190 0.62 -13.76 11.45
CA VAL A 190 1.19 -14.96 10.81
C VAL A 190 2.47 -15.44 11.52
N ALA A 191 3.39 -14.53 11.83
CA ALA A 191 4.63 -14.88 12.53
C ALA A 191 4.37 -15.48 13.92
N SER A 192 3.44 -14.88 14.68
CA SER A 192 3.09 -15.35 16.03
C SER A 192 2.39 -16.70 15.99
N GLN A 193 1.48 -16.90 15.02
CA GLN A 193 0.81 -18.18 14.79
C GLN A 193 1.81 -19.28 14.44
N THR A 194 2.80 -18.96 13.60
CA THR A 194 3.85 -19.91 13.19
C THR A 194 4.72 -20.35 14.37
N LEU A 195 4.93 -19.46 15.34
CA LEU A 195 5.75 -19.72 16.54
C LEU A 195 4.93 -20.23 17.73
N GLY A 196 3.60 -20.30 17.62
CA GLY A 196 2.72 -20.68 18.72
C GLY A 196 2.71 -19.69 19.89
N ILE A 197 3.00 -18.41 19.64
CA ILE A 197 3.07 -17.35 20.65
C ILE A 197 1.94 -16.33 20.48
N SER A 198 1.73 -15.48 21.48
CA SER A 198 0.70 -14.42 21.39
C SER A 198 1.16 -13.31 20.45
N PRO A 199 0.28 -12.76 19.59
CA PRO A 199 0.58 -11.54 18.82
C PRO A 199 0.96 -10.35 19.71
N GLY A 200 0.61 -10.38 21.00
CA GLY A 200 1.02 -9.37 21.98
C GLY A 200 2.47 -9.48 22.45
N ASP A 201 3.17 -10.60 22.19
CA ASP A 201 4.52 -10.84 22.71
C ASP A 201 5.54 -9.94 22.01
N GLY A 202 6.08 -8.96 22.72
CA GLY A 202 6.95 -7.92 22.14
C GLY A 202 6.19 -6.71 21.56
N LEU A 203 4.92 -6.51 21.94
CA LEU A 203 4.15 -5.33 21.50
C LEU A 203 4.81 -4.01 21.90
N VAL A 204 5.39 -3.92 23.10
CA VAL A 204 6.02 -2.68 23.59
C VAL A 204 7.19 -2.25 22.70
N SER A 205 8.08 -3.18 22.33
CA SER A 205 9.21 -2.86 21.45
C SER A 205 8.73 -2.47 20.05
N ARG A 206 7.67 -3.09 19.53
CA ARG A 206 7.03 -2.70 18.27
C ARG A 206 6.39 -1.31 18.33
N ILE A 207 5.76 -0.94 19.44
CA ILE A 207 5.21 0.43 19.62
C ILE A 207 6.34 1.46 19.66
N ILE A 208 7.43 1.18 20.38
CA ILE A 208 8.60 2.07 20.42
C ILE A 208 9.18 2.22 19.01
N PHE A 209 9.36 1.10 18.30
CA PHE A 209 9.85 1.11 16.92
C PHE A 209 8.90 1.89 16.00
N PHE A 210 7.58 1.67 16.08
CA PHE A 210 6.55 2.41 15.35
C PHE A 210 6.70 3.92 15.52
N VAL A 211 6.79 4.40 16.76
CA VAL A 211 6.93 5.84 17.05
C VAL A 211 8.22 6.39 16.44
N ILE A 212 9.34 5.67 16.56
CA ILE A 212 10.63 6.12 16.01
C ILE A 212 10.55 6.25 14.49
N VAL A 213 10.06 5.22 13.80
CA VAL A 213 10.03 5.21 12.34
C VAL A 213 8.98 6.17 11.77
N ASP A 214 7.84 6.34 12.45
CA ASP A 214 6.82 7.31 12.07
C ASP A 214 7.35 8.74 12.18
N VAL A 215 8.03 9.09 13.29
CA VAL A 215 8.65 10.42 13.48
C VAL A 215 9.71 10.70 12.40
N ILE A 216 10.56 9.73 12.07
CA ILE A 216 11.58 9.88 11.02
C ILE A 216 10.91 10.09 9.65
N ALA A 217 9.87 9.30 9.34
CA ALA A 217 9.14 9.41 8.08
C ALA A 217 8.42 10.74 7.94
N ILE A 218 7.75 11.19 9.02
CA ILE A 218 7.11 12.50 9.10
C ILE A 218 8.13 13.59 8.87
N ALA A 219 9.29 13.56 9.54
CA ALA A 219 10.33 14.55 9.36
C ALA A 219 10.85 14.60 7.91
N PHE A 220 11.01 13.44 7.28
CA PHE A 220 11.43 13.31 5.88
C PHE A 220 10.41 13.96 4.92
N VAL A 221 9.13 13.62 5.03
CA VAL A 221 8.07 14.16 4.15
C VAL A 221 7.83 15.65 4.45
N MET A 222 7.85 16.05 5.72
CA MET A 222 7.74 17.46 6.15
C MET A 222 8.83 18.34 5.55
N ARG A 223 10.07 17.84 5.49
CA ARG A 223 11.20 18.55 4.89
C ARG A 223 10.95 18.82 3.41
N TYR A 224 10.45 17.82 2.68
CA TYR A 224 10.09 17.95 1.26
C TYR A 224 8.89 18.90 1.07
N GLY A 225 7.80 18.66 1.79
CA GLY A 225 6.58 19.47 1.69
C GLY A 225 6.81 20.94 2.03
N THR A 226 7.58 21.24 3.09
CA THR A 226 7.90 22.63 3.47
C THR A 226 8.73 23.35 2.41
N LYS A 227 9.61 22.62 1.70
CA LYS A 227 10.42 23.18 0.60
C LYS A 227 9.52 23.60 -0.56
N ILE A 228 8.57 22.75 -0.95
CA ILE A 228 7.65 23.02 -2.06
C ILE A 228 6.64 24.12 -1.73
N GLN A 229 6.10 24.09 -0.50
CA GLN A 229 5.13 25.09 -0.08
C GLN A 229 5.73 26.50 -0.10
N LYS A 230 7.04 26.64 0.17
CA LYS A 230 7.75 27.92 0.06
C LYS A 230 8.08 28.31 -1.38
N ASP A 231 8.48 27.33 -2.19
CA ASP A 231 8.84 27.54 -3.60
C ASP A 231 8.38 26.34 -4.44
N PRO A 232 7.22 26.45 -5.12
CA PRO A 232 6.69 25.36 -5.93
C PRO A 232 7.63 24.91 -7.06
N THR A 233 8.56 25.77 -7.52
CA THR A 233 9.51 25.44 -8.59
C THR A 233 10.52 24.37 -8.17
N LYS A 234 10.65 24.11 -6.87
CA LYS A 234 11.51 23.06 -6.32
C LYS A 234 10.88 21.67 -6.31
N SER A 235 9.60 21.54 -6.69
CA SER A 235 8.94 20.25 -6.82
C SER A 235 9.56 19.43 -7.94
N TYR A 236 9.75 18.12 -7.72
CA TYR A 236 10.24 17.22 -8.76
C TYR A 236 9.24 17.03 -9.91
N VAL A 237 7.96 17.33 -9.66
CA VAL A 237 6.86 17.28 -10.64
C VAL A 237 6.39 18.68 -11.03
N TYR A 238 7.23 19.70 -10.87
CA TYR A 238 6.85 21.08 -11.19
C TYR A 238 6.38 21.26 -12.63
N ALA A 239 6.99 20.55 -13.59
CA ALA A 239 6.62 20.59 -15.00
C ALA A 239 5.17 20.16 -15.25
N GLN A 240 4.65 19.23 -14.45
CA GLN A 240 3.28 18.69 -14.56
C GLN A 240 2.29 19.45 -13.68
N ARG A 241 2.75 20.37 -12.82
CA ARG A 241 1.90 21.03 -11.80
C ARG A 241 0.66 21.70 -12.39
N LYS A 242 0.76 22.35 -13.55
CA LYS A 242 -0.40 22.97 -14.22
C LYS A 242 -1.39 21.95 -14.75
N GLU A 243 -0.88 20.84 -15.27
CA GLU A 243 -1.70 19.73 -15.76
C GLU A 243 -2.40 19.03 -14.60
N ASP A 244 -1.67 18.72 -13.53
CA ASP A 244 -2.21 18.19 -12.27
C ASP A 244 -3.31 19.11 -11.70
N TRP A 245 -3.07 20.43 -11.70
CA TRP A 245 -4.06 21.40 -11.21
C TRP A 245 -5.39 21.31 -11.94
N LYS A 246 -5.32 21.10 -13.27
CA LYS A 246 -6.49 20.95 -14.13
C LYS A 246 -7.10 19.55 -14.01
N SER A 247 -6.30 18.49 -14.01
CA SER A 247 -6.79 17.10 -14.01
C SER A 247 -7.51 16.73 -12.71
N PHE A 248 -7.10 17.32 -11.58
CA PHE A 248 -7.72 17.11 -10.28
C PHE A 248 -8.82 18.13 -9.93
N ASN A 249 -9.22 19.01 -10.87
CA ASN A 249 -10.24 20.05 -10.69
C ASN A 249 -10.11 20.81 -9.36
N ILE A 250 -8.90 21.28 -9.05
CA ILE A 250 -8.62 21.86 -7.72
C ILE A 250 -9.48 23.09 -7.45
N ASP A 251 -9.61 23.99 -8.44
CA ASP A 251 -10.36 25.24 -8.27
C ASP A 251 -11.85 24.99 -7.94
N GLU A 252 -12.50 24.05 -8.63
CA GLU A 252 -13.90 23.66 -8.37
C GLU A 252 -14.06 23.08 -6.95
N ARG A 253 -13.13 22.21 -6.55
CA ARG A 253 -13.16 21.55 -5.23
C ARG A 253 -12.88 22.51 -4.06
N THR A 254 -12.18 23.61 -4.31
CA THR A 254 -11.88 24.62 -3.28
C THR A 254 -12.94 25.72 -3.16
N ASN A 255 -13.73 25.96 -4.21
CA ASN A 255 -14.71 27.05 -4.26
C ASN A 255 -16.15 26.62 -3.91
N ASP A 256 -16.53 25.36 -4.13
CA ASP A 256 -17.85 24.81 -3.74
C ASP A 256 -17.81 24.17 -2.34
N VAL A 257 -17.78 25.01 -1.32
CA VAL A 257 -17.72 24.55 0.08
C VAL A 257 -19.11 24.52 0.70
N GLU A 258 -19.74 23.34 0.72
CA GLU A 258 -20.80 23.06 1.69
C GLU A 258 -20.20 22.45 2.97
N PRO A 259 -20.47 23.03 4.16
CA PRO A 259 -20.00 22.46 5.42
C PRO A 259 -20.67 21.10 5.70
N MET A 260 -19.92 20.17 6.30
CA MET A 260 -20.48 18.87 6.70
C MET A 260 -21.69 19.03 7.62
N THR A 261 -22.79 18.37 7.24
CA THR A 261 -24.02 18.29 8.04
C THR A 261 -23.78 17.52 9.35
N GLY A 262 -24.65 17.73 10.35
CA GLY A 262 -24.56 17.01 11.63
C GLY A 262 -24.65 15.48 11.48
N ARG A 263 -25.42 15.03 10.48
CA ARG A 263 -25.55 13.62 10.07
C ARG A 263 -24.23 13.06 9.52
N GLN A 264 -23.61 13.78 8.58
CA GLN A 264 -22.29 13.42 8.03
C GLN A 264 -21.19 13.39 9.10
N LYS A 265 -21.23 14.28 10.11
CA LYS A 265 -20.27 14.28 11.22
C LYS A 265 -20.46 13.10 12.18
N ALA A 266 -21.71 12.68 12.40
CA ALA A 266 -22.04 11.58 13.27
C ALA A 266 -21.96 10.21 12.55
N VAL A 267 -21.74 10.20 11.24
CA VAL A 267 -21.80 8.99 10.39
C VAL A 267 -23.18 8.31 10.50
N ILE A 268 -24.24 9.13 10.45
CA ILE A 268 -25.66 8.70 10.53
C ILE A 268 -26.43 9.26 9.34
#